data_AF-A0A2R6GD74-F1
#
_entry.id   AF-A0A2R6GD74-F1
#
_cell.length_a   1.000
_cell.length_b   1.000
_cell.length_c   1.000
_cell.angle_alpha   90.00
_cell.angle_beta   90.00
_cell.angle_gamma   90.00
#
_symmetry.space_group_name_H-M   'P 1'
#
loop_
_entity.id
_entity.type
_entity.pdbx_description
1 polymer ?
#
loop_
_entity_poly.entity_id
_entity_poly.type
_entity_poly.pdbx_seq_one_letter_code
_entity_poly.pdbx_strand_id
1 'polypeptide(L)'
;MSEVVVAGDDPEGLSEALADGGAEVSHAAGTADRPALEEAGIVEADVLVVTDAGLATSVPIAVDLNPDLRVVVYARESVPEFVKGQAGHIVDPELLGPAAVAEEIL
;
A
#
# COMPACT_ATOMS: atom_id res chain seq x y z
N MET A 1 -3.03 16.63 -1.80
CA MET A 1 -3.84 15.48 -2.23
C MET A 1 -2.83 14.35 -2.24
N SER A 2 -3.00 13.35 -1.39
CA SER A 2 -1.97 12.32 -1.20
C SER A 2 -2.05 11.31 -2.34
N GLU A 3 -0.92 10.99 -2.96
CA GLU A 3 -0.80 10.00 -4.03
C GLU A 3 -0.55 8.61 -3.42
N VAL A 4 -1.49 7.69 -3.62
CA VAL A 4 -1.47 6.38 -2.98
C VAL A 4 -1.50 5.27 -4.03
N VAL A 5 -0.50 4.40 -3.98
CA VAL A 5 -0.45 3.19 -4.81
C VAL A 5 -0.89 1.99 -3.98
N VAL A 6 -1.83 1.21 -4.50
CA VAL A 6 -2.30 -0.03 -3.87
C VAL A 6 -1.74 -1.24 -4.63
N ALA A 7 -1.11 -2.16 -3.91
CA ALA A 7 -0.63 -3.44 -4.41
C ALA A 7 -1.44 -4.59 -3.81
N GLY A 8 -2.25 -5.23 -4.66
CA GLY A 8 -3.13 -6.33 -4.30
C GLY A 8 -4.60 -6.02 -4.58
N ASP A 9 -5.43 -7.05 -4.44
CA ASP A 9 -6.89 -6.88 -4.44
C ASP A 9 -7.34 -6.08 -3.21
N ASP A 10 -8.48 -5.39 -3.33
CA ASP A 10 -9.03 -4.56 -2.26
C ASP A 10 -10.38 -5.12 -1.76
N PRO A 11 -10.41 -6.31 -1.12
CA PRO A 11 -11.66 -6.93 -0.69
C PRO A 11 -12.36 -6.16 0.44
N GLU A 12 -11.60 -5.37 1.20
CA GLU A 12 -12.10 -4.63 2.35
C GLU A 12 -12.52 -3.19 2.00
N GLY A 13 -12.33 -2.74 0.75
CA GLY A 13 -12.77 -1.41 0.28
C GLY A 13 -11.90 -0.25 0.77
N LEU A 14 -10.60 -0.47 0.98
CA LEU A 14 -9.66 0.57 1.41
C LEU A 14 -9.43 1.62 0.31
N SER A 15 -9.42 1.23 -0.98
CA SER A 15 -9.24 2.18 -2.09
C SER A 15 -10.38 3.19 -2.14
N GLU A 16 -11.62 2.76 -1.93
CA GLU A 16 -12.78 3.65 -1.87
C GLU A 16 -12.68 4.59 -0.67
N ALA A 17 -12.31 4.07 0.51
CA ALA A 17 -12.15 4.89 1.71
C ALA A 17 -11.05 5.96 1.57
N LEU A 18 -9.93 5.64 0.91
CA LEU A 18 -8.86 6.60 0.61
C LEU A 18 -9.32 7.68 -0.37
N ALA A 19 -10.03 7.29 -1.44
CA ALA A 19 -10.57 8.23 -2.41
C ALA A 19 -11.62 9.18 -1.79
N ASP A 20 -12.50 8.66 -0.93
CA ASP A 20 -13.47 9.46 -0.18
C ASP A 20 -12.79 10.44 0.80
N GLY A 21 -11.62 10.06 1.33
CA GLY A 21 -10.74 10.92 2.13
C GLY A 21 -9.99 11.98 1.32
N GLY A 22 -10.09 11.96 -0.02
CA GLY A 22 -9.45 12.91 -0.93
C GLY A 22 -8.04 12.52 -1.38
N ALA A 23 -7.69 11.23 -1.33
CA ALA A 23 -6.48 10.70 -1.93
C ALA A 23 -6.66 10.47 -3.43
N GLU A 24 -5.57 10.56 -4.20
CA GLU A 24 -5.53 10.03 -5.56
C GLU A 24 -5.00 8.59 -5.49
N VAL A 25 -5.84 7.62 -5.85
CA VAL A 25 -5.55 6.18 -5.68
C VAL A 25 -5.29 5.54 -7.04
N SER A 26 -4.13 4.89 -7.16
CA SER A 26 -3.76 4.05 -8.30
C SER A 26 -3.49 2.61 -7.85
N HIS A 27 -3.48 1.67 -8.80
CA HIS A 27 -3.30 0.26 -8.52
C HIS A 27 -2.13 -0.32 -9.33
N ALA A 28 -1.20 -0.98 -8.64
CA ALA A 28 -0.16 -1.77 -9.28
C ALA A 28 -0.74 -3.10 -9.77
N ALA A 29 -0.54 -3.40 -11.05
CA ALA A 29 -1.08 -4.59 -11.68
C ALA A 29 -0.32 -5.88 -11.29
N GLY A 30 -1.01 -7.01 -11.38
CA GLY A 30 -0.40 -8.34 -11.28
C GLY A 30 0.36 -8.56 -9.99
N THR A 31 1.66 -8.86 -10.08
CA THR A 31 2.51 -9.12 -8.91
C THR A 31 3.17 -7.87 -8.33
N ALA A 32 2.74 -6.67 -8.75
CA ALA A 32 3.36 -5.39 -8.39
C ALA A 32 4.89 -5.44 -8.56
N ASP A 33 5.33 -5.91 -9.73
CA ASP A 33 6.74 -5.85 -10.11
C ASP A 33 7.15 -4.41 -10.47
N ARG A 34 8.44 -4.20 -10.75
CA ARG A 34 8.97 -2.85 -10.99
C ARG A 34 8.19 -2.10 -12.09
N PRO A 35 7.97 -2.66 -13.29
CA PRO A 35 7.16 -1.99 -14.31
C PRO A 35 5.77 -1.64 -13.82
N ALA A 36 5.06 -2.57 -13.18
CA ALA A 36 3.71 -2.33 -12.69
C ALA A 36 3.65 -1.21 -11.62
N LEU A 37 4.68 -1.12 -10.77
CA LEU A 37 4.78 -0.06 -9.77
C LEU A 37 5.08 1.31 -10.42
N GLU A 38 6.00 1.36 -11.39
CA GLU A 38 6.31 2.60 -12.12
C GLU A 38 5.09 3.09 -12.93
N GLU A 39 4.39 2.18 -13.61
CA GLU A 39 3.15 2.48 -14.34
C GLU A 39 2.02 2.96 -13.42
N ALA A 40 2.00 2.49 -12.17
CA ALA A 40 1.07 2.96 -11.14
C ALA A 40 1.48 4.29 -10.50
N GLY A 41 2.65 4.85 -10.82
CA GLY A 41 3.10 6.15 -10.29
C GLY A 41 3.85 6.08 -8.96
N ILE A 42 4.41 4.92 -8.57
CA ILE A 42 5.10 4.76 -7.27
C ILE A 42 6.24 5.76 -7.02
N VAL A 43 6.86 6.26 -8.08
CA VAL A 43 8.03 7.13 -8.03
C VAL A 43 7.70 8.48 -7.38
N GLU A 44 6.46 8.95 -7.55
CA GLU A 44 5.98 10.23 -7.02
C GLU A 44 4.97 10.04 -5.87
N ALA A 45 4.53 8.80 -5.64
CA ALA A 45 3.56 8.47 -4.60
C ALA A 45 4.06 8.80 -3.18
N ASP A 46 3.13 9.23 -2.33
CA ASP A 46 3.39 9.46 -0.91
C ASP A 46 3.34 8.13 -0.13
N VAL A 47 2.45 7.22 -0.54
CA VAL A 47 2.15 5.98 0.19
C VAL A 47 2.03 4.77 -0.73
N LEU A 48 2.64 3.67 -0.33
CA LEU A 48 2.32 2.34 -0.82
C LEU A 48 1.49 1.58 0.20
N VAL A 49 0.33 1.10 -0.22
CA VAL A 49 -0.50 0.18 0.54
C VAL A 49 -0.39 -1.22 -0.05
N VAL A 50 -0.01 -2.21 0.75
CA VAL A 50 0.03 -3.62 0.36
C VAL A 50 -1.12 -4.35 1.05
N THR A 51 -2.11 -4.79 0.27
CA THR A 51 -3.30 -5.49 0.78
C THR A 51 -3.20 -7.02 0.71
N ASP A 52 -2.22 -7.52 -0.04
CA ASP A 52 -1.90 -8.94 -0.16
C ASP A 52 -0.48 -9.22 0.35
N ALA A 53 -0.36 -10.02 1.41
CA ALA A 53 0.94 -10.39 1.98
C ALA A 53 1.81 -11.21 1.01
N GLY A 54 1.21 -11.88 0.02
CA GLY A 54 1.92 -12.54 -1.08
C GLY A 54 2.65 -11.56 -2.02
N LEU A 55 2.25 -10.29 -2.02
CA LEU A 55 2.89 -9.21 -2.80
C LEU A 55 3.91 -8.41 -1.99
N ALA A 56 4.27 -8.85 -0.78
CA ALA A 56 5.16 -8.10 0.11
C ALA A 56 6.59 -7.90 -0.46
N THR A 57 6.98 -8.66 -1.50
CA THR A 57 8.23 -8.43 -2.26
C THR A 57 8.22 -7.17 -3.11
N SER A 58 7.06 -6.56 -3.35
CA SER A 58 6.95 -5.24 -4.01
C SER A 58 7.53 -4.11 -3.15
N VAL A 59 7.49 -4.24 -1.81
CA VAL A 59 7.96 -3.23 -0.86
C VAL A 59 9.42 -2.81 -1.08
N PRO A 60 10.42 -3.72 -1.09
CA PRO A 60 11.80 -3.31 -1.32
C PRO A 60 12.03 -2.70 -2.71
N ILE A 61 11.23 -3.08 -3.73
CA ILE A 61 11.30 -2.51 -5.07
C ILE A 61 10.77 -1.07 -5.06
N ALA A 62 9.62 -0.85 -4.41
CA ALA A 62 9.00 0.46 -4.27
C ALA A 62 9.88 1.43 -3.48
N VAL A 63 10.47 0.99 -2.36
CA VAL A 63 11.40 1.81 -1.56
C VAL A 63 12.70 2.11 -2.30
N ASP A 64 13.17 1.20 -3.18
CA ASP A 64 14.32 1.47 -4.05
C ASP A 64 14.00 2.53 -5.12
N LEU A 65 12.77 2.54 -5.65
CA LEU A 65 12.29 3.55 -6.61
C LEU A 65 12.02 4.91 -5.94
N ASN A 66 11.47 4.90 -4.73
CA ASN A 66 11.10 6.08 -3.96
C ASN A 66 11.51 5.88 -2.48
N PRO A 67 12.67 6.39 -2.06
CA PRO A 67 13.19 6.22 -0.71
C PRO A 67 12.38 6.93 0.39
N ASP A 68 11.58 7.94 0.03
CA ASP A 68 10.76 8.72 0.96
C ASP A 68 9.35 8.12 1.14
N LEU A 69 9.03 7.06 0.40
CA LEU A 69 7.74 6.38 0.39
C LEU A 69 7.35 5.81 1.75
N ARG A 70 6.15 6.16 2.24
CA ARG A 70 5.55 5.50 3.41
C ARG A 70 4.94 4.17 2.98
N VAL A 71 5.29 3.08 3.68
CA VAL A 71 4.73 1.75 3.40
C VAL A 71 3.74 1.36 4.48
N VAL A 72 2.53 0.98 4.06
CA VAL A 72 1.47 0.44 4.91
C VAL A 72 1.08 -0.94 4.41
N VAL A 73 1.03 -1.90 5.31
CA VAL A 73 0.48 -3.23 5.02
C VAL A 73 -0.91 -3.30 5.65
N TYR A 74 -1.92 -3.61 4.85
CA TYR A 74 -3.30 -3.78 5.29
C TYR A 74 -3.81 -5.14 4.87
N ALA A 75 -3.38 -6.17 5.59
CA ALA A 75 -3.61 -7.57 5.23
C ALA A 75 -3.86 -8.41 6.50
N ARG A 76 -4.72 -9.43 6.38
CA ARG A 76 -4.97 -10.41 7.47
C ARG A 76 -3.76 -11.33 7.72
N GLU A 77 -2.99 -11.56 6.66
CA GLU A 77 -1.84 -12.46 6.72
C GLU A 77 -0.60 -11.74 7.25
N SER A 78 0.23 -12.49 7.98
CA SER A 78 1.51 -11.97 8.44
C SER A 78 2.47 -11.78 7.27
N VAL A 79 3.12 -10.62 7.21
CA VAL A 79 4.17 -10.35 6.22
C VAL A 79 5.52 -10.94 6.63
N PRO A 80 6.40 -11.23 5.64
CA PRO A 80 7.77 -11.66 5.90
C PRO A 80 8.56 -10.68 6.77
N GLU A 81 9.50 -11.18 7.57
CA GLU A 81 10.32 -10.38 8.49
C GLU A 81 11.08 -9.24 7.81
N PHE A 82 11.57 -9.44 6.58
CA PHE A 82 12.33 -8.41 5.86
C PHE A 82 11.48 -7.18 5.52
N VAL A 83 10.16 -7.34 5.40
CA VAL A 83 9.23 -6.25 5.12
C VAL A 83 8.91 -5.46 6.38
N LYS A 84 8.92 -6.10 7.56
CA LYS A 84 8.60 -5.44 8.83
C LYS A 84 9.53 -4.28 9.16
N GLY A 85 10.78 -4.33 8.70
CA GLY A 85 11.73 -3.23 8.88
C GLY A 85 11.52 -2.04 7.93
N GLN A 86 10.75 -2.24 6.86
CA GLN A 86 10.46 -1.23 5.83
C GLN A 86 9.01 -0.70 5.92
N ALA A 87 8.10 -1.51 6.46
CA ALA A 87 6.72 -1.11 6.72
C ALA A 87 6.64 -0.14 7.91
N GLY A 88 6.06 1.03 7.68
CA GLY A 88 5.74 1.98 8.75
C GLY A 88 4.57 1.50 9.60
N HIS A 89 3.58 0.87 8.98
CA HIS A 89 2.42 0.28 9.66
C HIS A 89 2.05 -1.07 9.07
N ILE A 90 1.67 -2.00 9.94
CA ILE A 90 1.09 -3.30 9.58
C ILE A 90 -0.21 -3.42 10.35
N VAL A 91 -1.32 -3.48 9.62
CA VAL A 91 -2.66 -3.40 10.17
C VAL A 91 -3.46 -4.59 9.67
N ASP A 92 -4.11 -5.28 10.61
CA ASP A 92 -5.05 -6.35 10.32
C ASP A 92 -6.45 -5.73 10.09
N PRO A 93 -7.10 -5.98 8.95
CA PRO A 93 -8.46 -5.51 8.66
C PRO A 93 -9.52 -5.93 9.71
N GLU A 94 -9.30 -7.03 10.44
CA GLU A 94 -10.22 -7.44 11.52
C GLU A 94 -10.08 -6.57 12.78
N LEU A 95 -8.98 -5.81 12.92
CA LEU A 95 -8.72 -4.93 14.06
C LEU A 95 -9.09 -3.48 13.77
N LEU A 96 -8.85 -3.01 12.55
CA LEU A 96 -9.11 -1.63 12.15
C LEU A 96 -9.69 -1.61 10.73
N GLY A 97 -10.88 -1.03 10.57
CA GLY A 97 -11.56 -0.98 9.27
C GLY A 97 -10.96 0.04 8.30
N PRO A 98 -11.33 -0.02 7.00
CA PRO A 98 -10.73 0.76 5.92
C PRO A 98 -10.86 2.27 6.12
N ALA A 99 -12.00 2.75 6.62
CA ALA A 99 -12.23 4.18 6.87
C ALA A 99 -11.29 4.74 7.95
N ALA A 100 -11.05 3.98 9.03
CA ALA A 100 -10.15 4.40 10.09
C ALA A 100 -8.67 4.35 9.63
N VAL A 101 -8.33 3.36 8.80
CA VAL A 101 -7.00 3.30 8.18
C VAL A 101 -6.78 4.47 7.22
N ALA A 102 -7.77 4.79 6.38
CA ALA A 102 -7.67 5.93 5.47
C ALA A 102 -7.48 7.26 6.22
N GLU A 103 -8.20 7.47 7.33
CA GLU A 103 -8.02 8.66 8.20
C GLU A 103 -6.61 8.76 8.80
N GLU A 104 -5.98 7.63 9.15
CA GLU A 104 -4.61 7.62 9.72
C GLU A 104 -3.50 7.73 8.66
N ILE A 105 -3.81 7.40 7.40
CA ILE A 105 -2.85 7.45 6.28
C ILE A 105 -2.74 8.86 5.70
N LEU A 106 -3.88 9.57 5.59
CA LEU A 106 -4.02 10.88 4.95
C LEU A 106 -3.66 12.05 5.88
#